data_AF-A0A840PJ83-F1
#
_entry.id   AF-A0A840PJ83-F1
#
_cell.length_a   1.000
_cell.length_b   1.000
_cell.length_c   1.000
_cell.angle_alpha   90.00
_cell.angle_beta   90.00
_cell.angle_gamma   90.00
#
_symmetry.space_group_name_H-M   'P 1'
#
loop_
_entity.id
_entity.type
_entity.pdbx_description
1 polymer ?
#
loop_
_entity_poly.entity_id
_entity_poly.type
_entity_poly.pdbx_seq_one_letter_code
_entity_poly.pdbx_strand_id
1 'polypeptide(L)'
;MTAERVRRLGELAVPGFAIGVTAGLIAGGLSLLAGQPAGWALASLVTLGVPLAIFGGGYGVLMARGVFKPGVFATAGLYWLVAFPVARLSQEAGTSTLVSGAPHLREDLLSFLAYQGLVSLGFAIGFVWMHERVTPHWLMRIQDRNPDARLLLERYVQHAEMLWRAKQARRAARAARRGRTGPPSAGASSGARAPAGRGSGNGRSGTRPRTGSGARGTSGTRGDAAARSKGVK
;
A
#
# COMPACT_ATOMS: atom_id res chain seq x y z
N MET A 1 10.03 29.92 0.54
CA MET A 1 8.69 29.34 0.78
C MET A 1 7.99 30.21 1.81
N THR A 2 6.69 30.51 1.64
CA THR A 2 5.94 31.32 2.63
C THR A 2 5.59 30.48 3.87
N ALA A 3 5.56 31.10 5.05
CA ALA A 3 5.25 30.43 6.32
C ALA A 3 3.91 29.66 6.28
N GLU A 4 2.90 30.23 5.62
CA GLU A 4 1.59 29.59 5.41
C GLU A 4 1.65 28.31 4.56
N ARG A 5 2.59 28.20 3.62
CA ARG A 5 2.78 26.95 2.86
C ARG A 5 3.41 25.88 3.75
N VAL A 6 4.40 26.25 4.56
CA VAL A 6 5.06 25.31 5.49
C VAL A 6 4.05 24.80 6.52
N ARG A 7 3.21 25.69 7.08
CA ARG A 7 2.15 25.31 8.03
C ARG A 7 1.16 24.33 7.39
N ARG A 8 0.65 24.63 6.20
CA ARG A 8 -0.28 23.74 5.47
C ARG A 8 0.31 22.37 5.17
N LEU A 9 1.58 22.31 4.77
CA LEU A 9 2.28 21.03 4.58
C LEU A 9 2.50 20.29 5.90
N GLY A 10 2.81 21.02 6.97
CA GLY A 10 2.96 20.46 8.32
C GLY A 10 1.66 19.80 8.79
N GLU A 11 0.51 20.45 8.61
CA GLU A 11 -0.80 19.89 8.95
C GLU A 11 -1.10 18.58 8.20
N LEU A 12 -0.63 18.43 6.97
CA LEU A 12 -0.80 17.21 6.16
C LEU A 12 0.18 16.10 6.58
N ALA A 13 1.32 16.46 7.15
CA ALA A 13 2.31 15.51 7.67
C ALA A 13 1.89 14.87 9.01
N VAL A 14 0.97 15.50 9.76
CA VAL A 14 0.60 15.10 11.13
C VAL A 14 0.21 13.63 11.26
N PRO A 15 -0.67 13.04 10.42
CA PRO A 15 -1.08 11.64 10.59
C PRO A 15 0.11 10.67 10.49
N GLY A 16 0.94 10.83 9.46
CA GLY A 16 2.11 9.99 9.26
C GLY A 16 3.16 10.20 10.35
N PHE A 17 3.36 11.44 10.79
CA PHE A 17 4.25 11.76 11.91
C PHE A 17 3.79 11.08 13.21
N ALA A 18 2.49 11.17 13.55
CA ALA A 18 1.92 10.57 14.74
C ALA A 18 2.06 9.04 14.75
N ILE A 19 1.92 8.39 13.59
CA ILE A 19 2.14 6.94 13.45
C ILE A 19 3.61 6.60 13.74
N GLY A 20 4.56 7.39 13.22
CA GLY A 20 5.99 7.19 13.49
C GLY A 20 6.35 7.38 14.96
N VAL A 21 5.80 8.40 15.62
CA VAL A 21 5.94 8.59 17.08
C VAL A 21 5.39 7.39 17.85
N THR A 22 4.20 6.90 17.47
CA THR A 22 3.60 5.71 18.09
C THR A 22 4.48 4.47 17.93
N ALA A 23 5.09 4.28 16.76
CA ALA A 23 6.04 3.19 16.53
C ALA A 23 7.29 3.31 17.43
N GLY A 24 7.83 4.53 17.61
CA GLY A 24 8.94 4.80 18.53
C GLY A 24 8.58 4.48 19.99
N LEU A 25 7.38 4.85 20.43
CA LEU A 25 6.86 4.50 21.76
C LEU A 25 6.75 2.98 21.94
N ILE A 26 6.24 2.27 20.95
CA ILE A 26 6.16 0.79 20.97
C ILE A 26 7.57 0.20 21.07
N ALA A 27 8.54 0.70 20.30
CA ALA A 27 9.91 0.20 20.35
C ALA A 27 10.59 0.46 21.70
N GLY A 28 10.41 1.65 22.28
CA GLY A 28 10.90 1.95 23.64
C GLY A 28 10.24 1.07 24.69
N GLY A 29 8.91 0.90 24.61
CA GLY A 29 8.15 0.04 25.52
C GLY A 29 8.56 -1.43 25.45
N LEU A 30 8.74 -1.97 24.24
CA LEU A 30 9.26 -3.33 24.04
C LEU A 30 10.68 -3.49 24.59
N SER A 31 11.51 -2.44 24.53
CA SER A 31 12.86 -2.47 25.11
C SER A 31 12.79 -2.60 26.64
N LEU A 32 11.90 -1.86 27.30
CA LEU A 32 11.67 -1.99 28.75
C LEU A 32 11.15 -3.38 29.11
N LEU A 33 10.19 -3.91 28.34
CA LEU A 33 9.64 -5.25 28.56
C LEU A 33 10.68 -6.35 28.35
N ALA A 34 11.70 -6.11 27.53
CA ALA A 34 12.85 -7.00 27.35
C ALA A 34 13.90 -6.88 28.49
N GLY A 35 13.61 -6.11 29.55
CA GLY A 35 14.50 -5.93 30.69
C GLY A 35 15.67 -4.97 30.44
N GLN A 36 15.61 -4.18 29.37
CA GLN A 36 16.67 -3.21 29.09
C GLN A 36 16.60 -2.01 30.06
N PRO A 37 17.75 -1.39 30.38
CA PRO A 37 17.79 -0.17 31.19
C PRO A 37 16.94 0.95 30.59
N ALA A 38 16.40 1.84 31.43
CA ALA A 38 15.57 2.96 30.98
C ALA A 38 16.27 3.85 29.93
N GLY A 39 17.60 4.03 30.06
CA GLY A 39 18.41 4.75 29.07
C GLY A 39 18.39 4.11 27.68
N TRP A 40 18.45 2.77 27.60
CA TRP A 40 18.36 2.03 26.33
C TRP A 40 16.98 2.14 25.69
N ALA A 41 15.92 2.11 26.51
CA ALA A 41 14.56 2.28 26.05
C ALA A 41 14.32 3.70 25.50
N LEU A 42 14.78 4.73 26.21
CA LEU A 42 14.70 6.12 25.76
C LEU A 42 15.52 6.37 24.51
N ALA A 43 16.75 5.86 24.46
CA ALA A 43 17.59 5.93 23.27
C ALA A 43 16.88 5.30 22.07
N SER A 44 16.37 4.07 22.21
CA SER A 44 15.66 3.37 21.15
C SER A 44 14.39 4.10 20.70
N LEU A 45 13.63 4.68 21.63
CA LEU A 45 12.45 5.49 21.33
C LEU A 45 12.82 6.68 20.45
N VAL A 46 13.86 7.43 20.81
CA VAL A 46 14.25 8.65 20.10
C VAL A 46 14.92 8.32 18.77
N THR A 47 15.92 7.44 18.77
CA THR A 47 16.78 7.15 17.62
C THR A 47 16.04 6.38 16.53
N LEU A 48 14.97 5.65 16.87
CA LEU A 48 14.05 5.05 15.90
C LEU A 48 12.83 5.92 15.61
N GLY A 49 12.19 6.44 16.66
CA GLY A 49 10.93 7.16 16.56
C GLY A 49 11.03 8.46 15.79
N VAL A 50 12.12 9.22 15.96
CA VAL A 50 12.31 10.49 15.23
C VAL A 50 12.45 10.26 13.73
N PRO A 51 13.35 9.38 13.22
CA PRO A 51 13.39 9.07 11.79
C PRO A 51 12.05 8.54 11.26
N LEU A 52 11.38 7.63 11.98
CA LEU A 52 10.08 7.11 11.57
C LEU A 52 9.01 8.20 11.48
N ALA A 53 8.99 9.14 12.42
CA ALA A 53 8.04 10.25 12.41
C ALA A 53 8.33 11.22 11.25
N ILE A 54 9.61 11.49 10.96
CA ILE A 54 10.01 12.32 9.81
C ILE A 54 9.60 11.65 8.50
N PHE A 55 9.93 10.37 8.31
CA PHE A 55 9.54 9.63 7.09
C PHE A 55 8.03 9.46 6.98
N GLY A 56 7.34 9.15 8.08
CA GLY A 56 5.89 9.09 8.12
C GLY A 56 5.24 10.41 7.70
N GLY A 57 5.72 11.54 8.24
CA GLY A 57 5.25 12.86 7.84
C GLY A 57 5.57 13.19 6.38
N GLY A 58 6.77 12.81 5.91
CA GLY A 58 7.17 12.93 4.52
C GLY A 58 6.27 12.17 3.56
N TYR A 59 5.84 10.96 3.93
CA TYR A 59 4.86 10.18 3.18
C TYR A 59 3.52 10.93 3.03
N GLY A 60 3.03 11.54 4.10
CA GLY A 60 1.80 12.37 4.07
C GLY A 60 1.92 13.54 3.10
N VAL A 61 3.07 14.23 3.11
CA VAL A 61 3.37 15.33 2.16
C VAL A 61 3.45 14.84 0.71
N LEU A 62 4.07 13.68 0.47
CA LEU A 62 4.15 13.06 -0.86
C LEU A 62 2.76 12.68 -1.40
N MET A 63 1.87 12.20 -0.54
CA MET A 63 0.47 11.94 -0.92
C MET A 63 -0.29 13.22 -1.23
N ALA A 64 -0.13 14.28 -0.43
CA ALA A 64 -0.77 15.57 -0.70
C ALA A 64 -0.40 16.11 -2.09
N ARG A 65 0.88 15.98 -2.47
CA ARG A 65 1.41 16.35 -3.79
C ARG A 65 0.91 15.45 -4.93
N GLY A 66 0.19 14.36 -4.63
CA GLY A 66 -0.32 13.42 -5.62
C GLY A 66 0.74 12.48 -6.20
N VAL A 67 1.93 12.43 -5.60
CA VAL A 67 2.98 11.48 -6.01
C VAL A 67 2.56 10.06 -5.66
N PHE A 68 1.96 9.89 -4.48
CA PHE A 68 1.40 8.63 -4.04
C PHE A 68 -0.12 8.64 -4.20
N LYS A 69 -0.64 7.57 -4.80
CA LYS A 69 -2.08 7.36 -4.97
C LYS A 69 -2.61 6.56 -3.79
N PRO A 70 -3.73 6.97 -3.17
CA PRO A 70 -4.42 6.17 -2.17
C PRO A 70 -4.73 4.76 -2.70
N GLY A 71 -4.60 3.74 -1.85
CA GLY A 71 -4.87 2.34 -2.22
C GLY A 71 -3.78 1.64 -3.06
N VAL A 72 -2.70 2.33 -3.45
CA VAL A 72 -1.58 1.70 -4.17
C VAL A 72 -0.48 1.32 -3.17
N PHE A 73 -0.50 0.06 -2.73
CA PHE A 73 0.50 -0.46 -1.79
C PHE A 73 1.94 -0.39 -2.33
N ALA A 74 2.13 -0.60 -3.64
CA ALA A 74 3.46 -0.68 -4.26
C ALA A 74 4.31 0.58 -4.02
N THR A 75 3.71 1.78 -4.08
CA THR A 75 4.45 3.03 -3.85
C THR A 75 4.85 3.19 -2.40
N ALA A 76 4.00 2.78 -1.47
CA ALA A 76 4.33 2.79 -0.04
C ALA A 76 5.38 1.75 0.30
N GLY A 77 5.31 0.56 -0.29
CA GLY A 77 6.31 -0.49 -0.15
C GLY A 77 7.68 -0.01 -0.63
N LEU A 78 7.77 0.59 -1.82
CA LEU A 78 9.03 1.11 -2.35
C LEU A 78 9.60 2.26 -1.50
N TYR A 79 8.72 3.15 -1.00
CA TYR A 79 9.12 4.22 -0.09
C TYR A 79 9.73 3.67 1.21
N TRP A 80 9.04 2.72 1.84
CA TRP A 80 9.47 2.13 3.11
C TRP A 80 10.63 1.15 2.97
N LEU A 81 10.84 0.57 1.79
CA LEU A 81 12.02 -0.25 1.48
C LEU A 81 13.32 0.51 1.70
N VAL A 82 13.31 1.84 1.53
CA VAL A 82 14.47 2.71 1.80
C VAL A 82 14.35 3.38 3.15
N ALA A 83 13.19 3.96 3.47
CA ALA A 83 13.01 4.73 4.70
C ALA A 83 13.19 3.88 5.98
N PHE A 84 12.73 2.62 5.97
CA PHE A 84 12.79 1.76 7.15
C PHE A 84 14.22 1.30 7.47
N PRO A 85 15.03 0.78 6.52
CA PRO A 85 16.43 0.49 6.79
C PRO A 85 17.22 1.72 7.24
N VAL A 86 16.96 2.90 6.67
CA VAL A 86 17.62 4.14 7.10
C VAL A 86 17.25 4.50 8.54
N ALA A 87 15.97 4.38 8.92
CA ALA A 87 15.54 4.57 10.30
C ALA A 87 16.19 3.56 11.25
N ARG A 88 16.36 2.30 10.82
CA ARG A 88 17.00 1.24 11.60
C ARG A 88 18.51 1.43 11.75
N LEU A 89 19.20 1.91 10.71
CA LEU A 89 20.60 2.32 10.79
C LEU A 89 20.77 3.51 11.76
N SER A 90 19.87 4.48 11.68
CA SER A 90 19.85 5.63 12.59
C SER A 90 19.66 5.20 14.04
N GLN A 91 18.80 4.19 14.28
CA GLN A 91 18.63 3.60 15.60
C GLN A 91 19.91 2.91 16.09
N GLU A 92 20.55 2.08 15.27
CA GLU A 92 21.75 1.35 15.65
C GLU A 92 22.94 2.29 15.95
N ALA A 93 23.20 3.25 15.06
CA ALA A 93 24.24 4.25 15.26
C ALA A 93 23.91 5.20 16.42
N GLY A 94 22.66 5.64 16.53
CA GLY A 94 22.23 6.57 17.57
C GLY A 94 22.26 5.94 18.96
N THR A 95 21.72 4.73 19.11
CA THR A 95 21.67 4.04 20.40
C THR A 95 23.07 3.66 20.87
N SER A 96 23.95 3.17 19.99
CA SER A 96 25.35 2.90 20.35
C SER A 96 26.09 4.18 20.78
N THR A 97 25.89 5.29 20.06
CA THR A 97 26.50 6.57 20.43
C THR A 97 26.00 7.08 21.78
N LEU A 98 24.69 6.99 22.04
CA LEU A 98 24.08 7.47 23.29
C LEU A 98 24.45 6.63 24.52
N VAL A 99 24.60 5.32 24.34
CA VAL A 99 24.88 4.40 25.45
C VAL A 99 26.39 4.23 25.67
N SER A 100 27.13 3.96 24.60
CA SER A 100 28.55 3.59 24.66
C SER A 100 29.49 4.77 24.38
N GLY A 101 28.97 5.93 24.01
CA GLY A 101 29.75 7.13 23.69
C GLY A 101 30.45 7.09 22.32
N ALA A 102 30.33 6.00 21.56
CA ALA A 102 30.92 5.85 20.24
C ALA A 102 29.92 5.21 19.27
N PRO A 103 29.84 5.69 18.02
CA PRO A 103 29.03 5.05 16.99
C PRO A 103 29.63 3.69 16.65
N HIS A 104 28.83 2.63 16.84
CA HIS A 104 29.20 1.29 16.42
C HIS A 104 28.20 0.80 15.38
N LEU A 105 28.71 0.42 14.21
CA LEU A 105 27.93 -0.17 13.12
C LEU A 105 28.26 -1.64 13.02
N ARG A 106 27.28 -2.43 12.57
CA ARG A 106 27.44 -3.87 12.37
C ARG A 106 28.45 -4.14 11.26
N GLU A 107 29.30 -5.14 11.45
CA GLU A 107 30.31 -5.52 10.44
C GLU A 107 29.68 -6.05 9.14
N ASP A 108 28.51 -6.70 9.23
CA ASP A 108 27.75 -7.19 8.08
C ASP A 108 26.53 -6.31 7.76
N LEU A 109 26.79 -5.14 7.18
CA LEU A 109 25.75 -4.19 6.77
C LEU A 109 24.85 -4.75 5.66
N LEU A 110 25.37 -5.60 4.78
CA LEU A 110 24.60 -6.10 3.64
C LEU A 110 23.50 -7.06 4.11
N SER A 111 23.83 -8.03 4.96
CA SER A 111 22.83 -8.94 5.55
C SER A 111 21.83 -8.20 6.42
N PHE A 112 22.30 -7.18 7.15
CA PHE A 112 21.40 -6.30 7.92
C PHE A 112 20.39 -5.61 7.00
N LEU A 113 20.84 -4.96 5.92
CA LEU A 113 19.96 -4.27 4.98
C LEU A 113 19.00 -5.23 4.26
N ALA A 114 19.46 -6.42 3.87
CA ALA A 114 18.61 -7.44 3.27
C ALA A 114 17.48 -7.86 4.22
N TYR A 115 17.81 -8.13 5.48
CA TYR A 115 16.81 -8.46 6.51
C TYR A 115 15.87 -7.29 6.77
N GLN A 116 16.38 -6.06 6.94
CA GLN A 116 15.54 -4.87 7.12
C GLN A 116 14.63 -4.63 5.91
N GLY A 117 15.07 -4.97 4.70
CA GLY A 117 14.25 -4.91 3.49
C GLY A 117 13.01 -5.81 3.59
N LEU A 118 13.17 -7.05 4.05
CA LEU A 118 12.05 -7.96 4.27
C LEU A 118 11.10 -7.45 5.37
N VAL A 119 11.64 -6.97 6.49
CA VAL A 119 10.84 -6.42 7.60
C VAL A 119 10.11 -5.14 7.18
N SER A 120 10.74 -4.31 6.34
CA SER A 120 10.16 -3.05 5.85
C SER A 120 8.84 -3.25 5.13
N LEU A 121 8.66 -4.39 4.45
CA LEU A 121 7.41 -4.70 3.75
C LEU A 121 6.26 -4.91 4.74
N GLY A 122 6.50 -5.64 5.83
CA GLY A 122 5.52 -5.82 6.90
C GLY A 122 5.18 -4.49 7.58
N PHE A 123 6.21 -3.67 7.85
CA PHE A 123 6.02 -2.33 8.38
C PHE A 123 5.20 -1.44 7.44
N ALA A 124 5.49 -1.47 6.13
CA ALA A 124 4.78 -0.70 5.12
C ALA A 124 3.28 -1.05 5.09
N ILE A 125 2.93 -2.33 5.20
CA ILE A 125 1.53 -2.78 5.25
C ILE A 125 0.83 -2.19 6.48
N GLY A 126 1.44 -2.33 7.66
CA GLY A 126 0.88 -1.80 8.90
C GLY A 126 0.75 -0.28 8.87
N PHE A 127 1.77 0.41 8.35
CA PHE A 127 1.77 1.86 8.20
C PHE A 127 0.66 2.34 7.27
N VAL A 128 0.54 1.77 6.06
CA VAL A 128 -0.51 2.14 5.11
C VAL A 128 -1.89 1.94 5.72
N TRP A 129 -2.11 0.81 6.38
CA TRP A 129 -3.38 0.52 7.03
C TRP A 129 -3.74 1.55 8.10
N MET A 130 -2.80 1.87 8.99
CA MET A 130 -3.03 2.87 10.03
C MET A 130 -3.21 4.27 9.43
N HIS A 131 -2.41 4.61 8.43
CA HIS A 131 -2.47 5.88 7.73
C HIS A 131 -3.82 6.07 7.04
N GLU A 132 -4.34 5.06 6.35
CA GLU A 132 -5.67 5.09 5.71
C GLU A 132 -6.81 5.18 6.72
N ARG A 133 -6.64 4.68 7.96
CA ARG A 133 -7.63 4.82 9.03
C ARG A 133 -7.62 6.21 9.67
N VAL A 134 -6.43 6.75 9.94
CA VAL A 134 -6.27 8.03 10.67
C VAL A 134 -6.49 9.23 9.75
N THR A 135 -6.01 9.16 8.51
CA THR A 135 -5.97 10.31 7.59
C THR A 135 -7.34 10.90 7.27
N PRO A 136 -8.37 10.13 6.90
CA PRO A 136 -9.68 10.71 6.57
C PRO A 136 -10.28 11.51 7.73
N HIS A 137 -10.21 10.96 8.94
CA HIS A 137 -10.69 11.62 10.16
C HIS A 137 -9.93 12.92 10.44
N TRP A 138 -8.61 12.92 10.19
CA TRP A 138 -7.80 14.12 10.34
C TRP A 138 -8.12 15.17 9.27
N LEU A 139 -8.21 14.78 8.00
CA LEU A 139 -8.53 15.68 6.89
C LEU A 139 -9.89 16.35 7.08
N MET A 140 -10.90 15.62 7.55
CA MET A 140 -12.22 16.18 7.87
C MET A 140 -12.17 17.31 8.91
N ARG A 141 -11.21 17.26 9.85
CA ARG A 141 -11.04 18.31 10.88
C ARG A 141 -10.29 19.54 10.38
N ILE A 142 -9.43 19.40 9.38
CA ILE A 142 -8.55 20.48 8.91
C ILE A 142 -8.98 21.09 7.57
N GLN A 143 -9.94 20.49 6.87
CA GLN A 143 -10.38 20.92 5.54
C GLN A 143 -10.86 22.38 5.48
N ASP A 144 -11.45 22.90 6.56
CA ASP A 144 -12.00 24.26 6.59
C ASP A 144 -10.92 25.35 6.58
N ARG A 145 -9.72 25.03 7.08
CA ARG A 145 -8.58 25.95 7.18
C ARG A 145 -7.48 25.65 6.17
N ASN A 146 -7.52 24.50 5.50
CA ASN A 146 -6.47 24.03 4.62
C ASN A 146 -7.05 23.53 3.27
N PRO A 147 -6.95 24.32 2.20
CA PRO A 147 -7.52 23.94 0.90
C PRO A 147 -6.85 22.69 0.30
N ASP A 148 -5.57 22.44 0.61
CA ASP A 148 -4.87 21.24 0.15
C ASP A 148 -5.44 19.98 0.80
N ALA A 149 -5.87 20.07 2.07
CA ALA A 149 -6.52 18.97 2.77
C ALA A 149 -7.89 18.63 2.17
N ARG A 150 -8.66 19.65 1.77
CA ARG A 150 -9.93 19.46 1.06
C ARG A 150 -9.72 18.74 -0.28
N LEU A 151 -8.76 19.18 -1.09
CA LEU A 151 -8.44 18.51 -2.36
C LEU A 151 -8.01 17.05 -2.16
N LEU A 152 -7.22 16.78 -1.12
CA LEU A 152 -6.83 15.41 -0.79
C LEU A 152 -8.03 14.57 -0.34
N LEU A 153 -8.93 15.13 0.48
CA LEU A 153 -10.16 14.48 0.92
C LEU A 153 -11.08 14.16 -0.27
N GLU A 154 -11.27 15.09 -1.21
CA GLU A 154 -12.04 14.88 -2.43
C GLU A 154 -11.47 13.70 -3.26
N ARG A 155 -10.15 13.60 -3.40
CA ARG A 155 -9.50 12.44 -4.06
C ARG A 155 -9.77 11.13 -3.33
N TYR A 156 -9.76 11.14 -1.99
CA TYR A 156 -10.11 9.97 -1.19
C TYR A 156 -11.57 9.53 -1.43
N VAL A 157 -12.52 10.47 -1.44
CA VAL A 157 -13.94 10.20 -1.70
C VAL A 157 -14.14 9.63 -3.11
N GLN A 158 -13.57 10.27 -4.13
CA GLN A 158 -13.62 9.77 -5.51
C GLN A 158 -13.08 8.34 -5.63
N HIS A 159 -11.97 8.04 -4.95
CA HIS A 159 -11.41 6.68 -4.94
C HIS A 159 -12.33 5.67 -4.26
N ALA A 160 -12.90 6.02 -3.10
CA ALA A 160 -13.84 5.17 -2.40
C ALA A 160 -15.10 4.89 -3.24
N GLU A 161 -15.63 5.89 -3.95
CA GLU A 161 -16.75 5.72 -4.87
C GLU A 161 -16.41 4.76 -6.02
N MET A 162 -15.24 4.89 -6.63
CA MET A 162 -14.80 3.98 -7.69
C MET A 162 -14.72 2.53 -7.21
N LEU A 163 -14.14 2.30 -6.03
CA LEU A 163 -14.07 0.96 -5.42
C LEU A 163 -15.47 0.41 -5.10
N TRP A 164 -16.37 1.26 -4.60
CA TRP A 164 -17.74 0.89 -4.30
C TRP A 164 -18.52 0.51 -5.56
N ARG A 165 -18.43 1.32 -6.64
CA ARG A 165 -19.05 1.03 -7.94
C ARG A 165 -18.52 -0.26 -8.54
N ALA A 166 -17.21 -0.51 -8.49
CA ALA A 166 -16.61 -1.76 -8.95
C ALA A 166 -17.11 -2.98 -8.15
N LYS A 167 -17.26 -2.84 -6.83
CA LYS A 167 -17.82 -3.89 -5.96
C LYS A 167 -19.29 -4.16 -6.26
N GLN A 168 -20.09 -3.11 -6.47
CA GLN A 168 -21.51 -3.25 -6.86
C GLN A 168 -21.66 -3.95 -8.21
N ALA A 169 -20.89 -3.56 -9.22
CA ALA A 169 -20.90 -4.21 -10.53
C ALA A 169 -20.56 -5.71 -10.44
N ARG A 170 -19.56 -6.07 -9.63
CA ARG A 170 -19.20 -7.48 -9.37
C ARG A 170 -20.32 -8.25 -8.67
N ARG A 171 -21.03 -7.62 -7.73
CA ARG A 171 -22.18 -8.24 -7.04
C ARG A 171 -23.36 -8.45 -8.01
N ALA A 172 -23.70 -7.45 -8.82
CA ALA A 172 -24.75 -7.55 -9.84
C ALA A 172 -24.44 -8.64 -10.88
N ALA A 173 -23.20 -8.71 -11.37
CA ALA A 173 -22.78 -9.77 -12.30
C ALA A 173 -22.88 -11.18 -11.70
N ARG A 174 -22.57 -11.33 -10.40
CA ARG A 174 -22.74 -12.63 -9.70
C ARG A 174 -24.20 -13.00 -9.52
N ALA A 175 -25.09 -12.04 -9.22
CA ALA A 175 -26.52 -12.27 -9.10
C ALA A 175 -27.14 -12.69 -10.45
N ALA A 176 -26.79 -12.00 -11.54
CA ALA A 176 -27.26 -12.33 -12.89
C ALA A 176 -26.83 -13.74 -13.34
N ARG A 177 -25.62 -14.18 -12.98
CA ARG A 177 -25.16 -15.56 -13.25
C ARG A 177 -25.97 -16.60 -12.48
N ARG A 178 -26.29 -16.34 -11.21
CA ARG A 178 -27.11 -17.26 -10.39
C ARG A 178 -28.55 -17.35 -10.91
N GLY A 179 -29.13 -16.25 -11.38
CA GLY A 179 -30.46 -16.26 -11.99
C GLY A 179 -30.54 -17.06 -13.31
N ARG A 180 -29.42 -17.21 -14.02
CA ARG A 180 -29.35 -17.95 -15.29
C ARG A 180 -29.17 -19.46 -15.10
N THR A 181 -28.54 -19.89 -14.00
CA THR A 181 -28.59 -21.28 -13.49
C THR A 181 -29.75 -21.44 -12.51
N GLY A 182 -30.96 -21.09 -12.95
CA GLY A 182 -32.18 -21.44 -12.24
C GLY A 182 -32.26 -22.96 -11.99
N PRO A 183 -32.99 -23.41 -10.96
CA PRO A 183 -33.07 -24.82 -10.60
C PRO A 183 -33.44 -25.64 -11.84
N PRO A 184 -32.77 -26.79 -12.09
CA PRO A 184 -33.21 -27.68 -13.17
C PRO A 184 -34.69 -27.93 -12.94
N SER A 185 -35.51 -27.53 -13.91
CA SER A 185 -36.94 -27.72 -13.89
C SER A 185 -37.22 -29.17 -13.50
N ALA A 186 -37.77 -29.36 -12.29
CA ALA A 186 -38.24 -30.63 -11.79
C ALA A 186 -39.48 -31.03 -12.59
N GLY A 187 -39.28 -31.45 -13.83
CA GLY A 187 -40.36 -31.67 -14.79
C GLY A 187 -39.86 -32.28 -16.08
N ALA A 188 -39.35 -33.51 -16.00
CA ALA A 188 -39.41 -34.50 -17.09
C ALA A 188 -38.91 -35.88 -16.58
N SER A 189 -39.51 -36.38 -15.50
CA SER A 189 -39.49 -37.81 -15.21
C SER A 189 -40.64 -38.47 -15.98
N SER A 190 -40.37 -38.92 -17.21
CA SER A 190 -41.18 -39.96 -17.85
C SER A 190 -40.25 -40.97 -18.49
N GLY A 191 -40.02 -42.04 -17.73
CA GLY A 191 -39.80 -43.41 -18.20
C GLY A 191 -38.77 -43.66 -19.30
N ALA A 192 -37.61 -44.20 -18.92
CA ALA A 192 -37.03 -45.35 -19.61
C ALA A 192 -35.98 -46.01 -18.72
N ARG A 193 -36.37 -47.17 -18.18
CA ARG A 193 -35.54 -48.13 -17.47
C ARG A 193 -34.63 -48.82 -18.50
N ALA A 194 -33.31 -48.80 -18.31
CA ALA A 194 -32.41 -49.75 -18.95
C ALA A 194 -31.19 -50.05 -18.05
N PRO A 195 -30.68 -51.29 -18.03
CA PRO A 195 -29.90 -51.81 -16.92
C PRO A 195 -28.37 -51.76 -17.13
N ALA A 196 -27.68 -51.80 -15.99
CA ALA A 196 -26.39 -52.41 -15.70
C ALA A 196 -25.42 -52.68 -16.88
N GLY A 197 -24.35 -51.88 -16.93
CA GLY A 197 -23.12 -52.17 -17.68
C GLY A 197 -21.90 -51.86 -16.82
N ARG A 198 -21.47 -52.85 -16.02
CA ARG A 198 -20.22 -52.84 -15.26
C ARG A 198 -19.06 -52.96 -16.25
N GLY A 199 -18.40 -51.85 -16.55
CA GLY A 199 -17.22 -51.80 -17.45
C GLY A 199 -16.00 -51.25 -16.72
N SER A 200 -15.20 -52.16 -16.17
CA SER A 200 -13.80 -51.93 -15.79
C SER A 200 -13.01 -51.57 -17.06
N GLY A 201 -12.27 -50.44 -17.04
CA GLY A 201 -11.65 -49.89 -18.24
C GLY A 201 -10.46 -49.01 -17.92
N ASN A 202 -9.34 -49.69 -17.71
CA ASN A 202 -7.98 -49.23 -17.56
C ASN A 202 -7.52 -48.21 -18.64
N GLY A 203 -6.72 -47.22 -18.22
CA GLY A 203 -5.66 -46.62 -19.02
C GLY A 203 -6.03 -45.60 -20.11
N ARG A 204 -5.49 -44.37 -19.98
CA ARG A 204 -4.44 -43.84 -20.89
C ARG A 204 -4.15 -42.37 -20.60
N SER A 205 -2.88 -42.15 -20.29
CA SER A 205 -2.04 -41.05 -20.75
C SER A 205 -2.58 -40.28 -21.95
N GLY A 206 -2.71 -38.96 -21.78
CA GLY A 206 -3.06 -38.02 -22.84
C GLY A 206 -2.41 -36.67 -22.59
N THR A 207 -1.16 -36.55 -23.02
CA THR A 207 -0.43 -35.32 -23.28
C THR A 207 -1.30 -34.30 -24.03
N ARG A 208 -1.35 -33.07 -23.53
CA ARG A 208 -1.79 -31.91 -24.31
C ARG A 208 -0.68 -30.86 -24.36
N PRO A 209 0.03 -30.72 -25.49
CA PRO A 209 0.65 -29.46 -25.84
C PRO A 209 -0.42 -28.59 -26.49
N ARG A 210 -0.59 -27.35 -26.01
CA ARG A 210 -1.20 -26.30 -26.84
C ARG A 210 -0.33 -25.07 -26.79
N THR A 211 0.67 -25.12 -27.66
CA THR A 211 1.22 -23.97 -28.35
C THR A 211 0.06 -23.18 -28.99
N GLY A 212 -0.01 -21.90 -28.66
CA GLY A 212 -0.95 -20.93 -29.22
C GLY A 212 -0.20 -19.66 -29.54
N SER A 213 0.71 -19.77 -30.51
CA SER A 213 1.28 -18.66 -31.24
C SER A 213 0.15 -17.86 -31.87
N GLY A 214 0.02 -16.60 -31.48
CA GLY A 214 -0.96 -15.66 -31.98
C GLY A 214 -0.28 -14.33 -32.25
N ALA A 215 0.59 -14.32 -33.27
CA ALA A 215 1.00 -13.10 -33.93
C ALA A 215 -0.25 -12.41 -34.50
N ARG A 216 -0.48 -11.15 -34.10
CA ARG A 216 -1.34 -10.24 -34.84
C ARG A 216 -0.72 -8.85 -34.79
N GLY A 217 0.04 -8.55 -35.83
CA GLY A 217 0.42 -7.20 -36.18
C GLY A 217 -0.76 -6.47 -36.83
N THR A 218 -0.85 -5.18 -36.54
CA THR A 218 -1.42 -4.11 -37.36
C THR A 218 -0.66 -2.85 -36.93
N SER A 219 0.41 -2.44 -37.61
CA SER A 219 0.37 -1.46 -38.72
C SER A 219 -0.79 -0.46 -38.62
N GLY A 220 -0.45 0.80 -38.38
CA GLY A 220 -1.39 1.90 -38.21
C GLY A 220 -0.67 3.24 -38.15
N THR A 221 -0.01 3.58 -39.26
CA THR A 221 0.49 4.91 -39.60
C THR A 221 -0.64 5.93 -39.69
N ARG A 222 -0.52 7.04 -38.96
CA ARG A 222 -1.07 8.38 -39.26
C ARG A 222 -0.21 9.36 -38.45
N GLY A 223 0.61 10.24 -39.02
CA GLY A 223 0.42 10.98 -40.26
C GLY A 223 -0.39 12.23 -39.97
N ASP A 224 0.33 13.35 -39.85
CA ASP A 224 -0.10 14.74 -40.07
C ASP A 224 -1.06 15.41 -39.07
N ALA A 225 -0.63 16.54 -38.50
CA ALA A 225 -0.88 17.85 -39.11
C ALA A 225 -0.72 19.02 -38.10
N ALA A 226 0.17 19.94 -38.49
CA ALA A 226 -0.05 21.39 -38.56
C ALA A 226 -0.43 22.21 -37.29
N ALA A 227 0.56 22.95 -36.82
CA ALA A 227 0.59 24.41 -36.81
C ALA A 227 -0.73 25.19 -37.03
N ARG A 228 -1.12 25.98 -36.02
CA ARG A 228 -1.88 27.25 -36.10
C ARG A 228 -1.52 28.04 -34.83
N SER A 229 -0.67 29.07 -34.82
CA SER A 229 -0.73 30.40 -35.45
C SER A 229 -1.96 31.23 -35.05
N LYS A 230 -1.65 32.44 -34.51
CA LYS A 230 -2.47 33.65 -34.29
C LYS A 230 -3.32 33.61 -33.01
N GLY A 231 -3.12 34.47 -32.02
CA GLY A 231 -2.78 35.89 -32.08
C GLY A 231 -4.08 36.69 -32.08
N VAL A 232 -4.54 37.13 -30.92
CA VAL A 232 -5.65 38.09 -30.77
C VAL A 232 -5.33 39.03 -29.61
N LYS A 233 -5.05 40.27 -30.03
CA LYS A 233 -5.21 41.59 -29.41
C LYS A 233 -5.10 41.74 -27.89
#